data_AF-A0A6F8YBX4-F1
#
_entry.id   AF-A0A6F8YBX4-F1
#
_cell.length_a   1.000
_cell.length_b   1.000
_cell.length_c   1.000
_cell.angle_alpha   90.00
_cell.angle_beta   90.00
_cell.angle_gamma   90.00
#
_symmetry.space_group_name_H-M   'P 1'
#
loop_
_entity.id
_entity.type
_entity.pdbx_description
1 polymer ?
#
loop_
_entity_poly.entity_id
_entity_poly.type
_entity_poly.pdbx_seq_one_letter_code
_entity_poly.pdbx_strand_id
1 'polypeptide(L)'
;MQRMWRRSLLAGLVAAVSLIAAQQVMTAPEASAAAPVRVMPLGDSITGSPGCWRATLWNRLQSSGLTDVDFVGTLPPQGCGVAYDGDNEGHGGFLATNVADQNQLVGWLASTRPDIVMMHFGTNDVWSNRSNDVILAAFSKLVDQMRASNPSMRILVAKIIPMGTSQCPECGQRVVSFNNAIPAWAASRTTSQSPITVVDQWTGFNTATDTYDGVHPNAAGDQKMSDRWYPALAAALGGVTPTTGPPTTAPPTTAPPTTAPPTTAPPTTGPPPGSGCGATYRIVGQWPGGFQGEVTVRNNGATATRGWTVRLTYANGQQVSQMWGGSYTQSGSTVTVTNAGYNGAIGPNATATFGFIASWTGTNTAPTPTCTVS
;
A
#
# COMPACT_ATOMS: atom_id res chain seq x y z
N MET A 1 111.04 -7.63 -34.23
CA MET A 1 110.75 -8.76 -35.16
C MET A 1 109.36 -8.53 -35.76
N GLN A 2 109.28 -8.52 -37.10
CA GLN A 2 108.11 -8.58 -38.01
C GLN A 2 107.05 -7.44 -37.91
N ARG A 3 106.89 -6.54 -38.91
CA ARG A 3 106.19 -6.70 -40.23
C ARG A 3 104.74 -7.18 -40.04
N MET A 4 103.68 -6.69 -40.69
CA MET A 4 103.50 -5.87 -41.89
C MET A 4 101.99 -5.53 -42.02
N TRP A 5 101.70 -4.31 -42.50
CA TRP A 5 100.73 -3.95 -43.55
C TRP A 5 99.21 -4.32 -43.54
N ARG A 6 98.43 -3.23 -43.63
CA ARG A 6 97.35 -2.87 -44.61
C ARG A 6 96.15 -3.82 -44.81
N ARG A 7 94.93 -3.26 -44.73
CA ARG A 7 94.06 -2.88 -45.89
C ARG A 7 92.63 -2.56 -45.44
N SER A 8 92.11 -1.46 -45.95
CA SER A 8 90.71 -1.01 -45.90
C SER A 8 89.77 -1.98 -46.63
N LEU A 9 88.49 -2.02 -46.24
CA LEU A 9 87.33 -2.23 -47.15
C LEU A 9 86.00 -1.91 -46.44
N LEU A 10 85.15 -1.15 -47.14
CA LEU A 10 83.77 -0.78 -46.82
C LEU A 10 82.80 -1.97 -47.01
N ALA A 11 81.79 -2.04 -46.14
CA ALA A 11 80.40 -2.51 -46.38
C ALA A 11 79.59 -2.11 -45.11
N GLY A 12 78.41 -1.51 -45.09
CA GLY A 12 77.31 -1.40 -46.05
C GLY A 12 76.04 -1.98 -45.41
N LEU A 13 75.13 -1.11 -44.94
CA LEU A 13 73.71 -1.35 -44.55
C LEU A 13 73.46 -2.30 -43.34
N VAL A 14 72.45 -2.18 -42.46
CA VAL A 14 71.12 -1.55 -42.45
C VAL A 14 70.84 -1.06 -41.02
N ALA A 15 70.36 0.18 -40.84
CA ALA A 15 69.76 0.60 -39.57
C ALA A 15 68.32 0.06 -39.49
N ALA A 16 68.10 -0.99 -38.71
CA ALA A 16 66.75 -1.44 -38.40
C ALA A 16 66.15 -0.52 -37.32
N VAL A 17 65.41 0.50 -37.76
CA VAL A 17 64.56 1.28 -36.87
C VAL A 17 63.29 0.46 -36.62
N SER A 18 63.28 -0.29 -35.52
CA SER A 18 62.07 -0.94 -35.03
C SER A 18 61.15 0.11 -34.43
N LEU A 19 60.11 0.53 -35.17
CA LEU A 19 58.96 1.22 -34.58
C LEU A 19 58.22 0.22 -33.68
N ILE A 20 58.47 0.28 -32.37
CA ILE A 20 57.59 -0.33 -31.39
C ILE A 20 56.40 0.61 -31.26
N ALA A 21 55.32 0.32 -32.00
CA ALA A 21 54.03 0.94 -31.75
C ALA A 21 53.53 0.44 -30.38
N ALA A 22 53.70 1.26 -29.35
CA ALA A 22 53.07 1.03 -28.06
C ALA A 22 51.55 1.14 -28.27
N GLN A 23 50.88 0.00 -28.44
CA GLN A 23 49.42 -0.06 -28.37
C GLN A 23 49.03 0.25 -26.93
N GLN A 24 48.68 1.50 -26.67
CA GLN A 24 47.92 1.85 -25.47
C GLN A 24 46.57 1.16 -25.59
N VAL A 25 46.43 0.00 -24.95
CA VAL A 25 45.13 -0.57 -24.67
C VAL A 25 44.47 0.41 -23.72
N MET A 26 43.61 1.29 -24.24
CA MET A 26 42.70 2.06 -23.43
C MET A 26 41.71 1.07 -22.81
N THR A 27 42.03 0.61 -21.60
CA THR A 27 41.05 -0.04 -20.73
C THR A 27 39.95 0.98 -20.52
N ALA A 28 38.76 0.71 -21.05
CA ALA A 28 37.57 1.49 -20.70
C ALA A 28 37.48 1.53 -19.16
N PRO A 29 37.20 2.70 -18.56
CA PRO A 29 36.97 2.75 -17.12
C PRO A 29 35.85 1.75 -16.80
N GLU A 30 36.11 0.84 -15.87
CA GLU A 30 35.05 0.01 -15.31
C GLU A 30 33.92 0.95 -14.90
N ALA A 31 32.71 0.71 -15.44
CA ALA A 31 31.55 1.46 -15.02
C ALA A 31 31.41 1.25 -13.51
N SER A 32 31.59 2.32 -12.73
CA SER A 32 31.29 2.31 -11.30
C SER A 32 29.88 1.76 -11.15
N ALA A 33 29.72 0.63 -10.44
CA ALA A 33 28.41 0.12 -10.09
C ALA A 33 27.60 1.26 -9.45
N ALA A 34 26.36 1.44 -9.88
CA ALA A 34 25.46 2.42 -9.26
C ALA A 34 25.31 2.07 -7.78
N ALA A 35 25.25 3.09 -6.91
CA ALA A 35 25.01 2.86 -5.50
C ALA A 35 23.64 2.17 -5.31
N PRO A 36 23.50 1.23 -4.35
CA PRO A 36 22.23 0.59 -4.05
C PRO A 36 21.12 1.61 -3.77
N VAL A 37 19.88 1.28 -4.14
CA VAL A 37 18.73 2.13 -3.86
C VAL A 37 18.40 2.07 -2.37
N ARG A 38 18.36 3.22 -1.71
CA ARG A 38 18.15 3.34 -0.26
C ARG A 38 16.64 3.34 0.06
N VAL A 39 16.18 2.36 0.81
CA VAL A 39 14.77 2.16 1.14
C VAL A 39 14.60 2.29 2.65
N MET A 40 13.76 3.22 3.11
CA MET A 40 13.45 3.39 4.52
C MET A 40 12.10 2.75 4.87
N PRO A 41 12.07 1.65 5.64
CA PRO A 41 10.87 1.20 6.33
C PRO A 41 10.55 2.16 7.48
N LEU A 42 9.56 3.03 7.30
CA LEU A 42 9.09 4.00 8.28
C LEU A 42 7.78 3.53 8.94
N GLY A 43 7.68 3.65 10.26
CA GLY A 43 6.42 3.35 10.92
C GLY A 43 6.44 3.30 12.43
N ASP A 44 5.43 2.61 12.97
CA ASP A 44 5.29 2.34 14.40
C ASP A 44 5.86 0.98 14.81
N SER A 45 5.31 0.31 15.83
CA SER A 45 5.73 -1.01 16.27
C SER A 45 5.59 -2.08 15.19
N ILE A 46 4.61 -1.95 14.29
CA ILE A 46 4.38 -2.94 13.23
C ILE A 46 5.53 -2.91 12.22
N THR A 47 6.12 -1.73 11.95
CA THR A 47 7.34 -1.63 11.14
C THR A 47 8.58 -1.97 11.96
N GLY A 48 8.64 -1.40 13.16
CA GLY A 48 9.70 -1.57 14.13
C GLY A 48 9.61 -2.96 14.71
N SER A 49 9.32 -3.05 16.00
CA SER A 49 9.20 -4.32 16.70
C SER A 49 7.88 -4.36 17.47
N PRO A 50 7.21 -5.51 17.53
CA PRO A 50 7.60 -6.83 17.00
C PRO A 50 7.09 -7.13 15.58
N GLY A 51 7.81 -8.03 14.88
CA GLY A 51 7.46 -8.52 13.55
C GLY A 51 8.69 -8.78 12.69
N CYS A 52 8.56 -9.67 11.70
CA CYS A 52 9.65 -10.10 10.82
C CYS A 52 9.37 -9.90 9.33
N TRP A 53 8.29 -9.20 8.95
CA TRP A 53 7.97 -8.96 7.54
C TRP A 53 9.10 -8.29 6.75
N ARG A 54 9.94 -7.45 7.39
CA ARG A 54 11.13 -6.84 6.74
C ARG A 54 12.15 -7.90 6.34
N ALA A 55 12.42 -8.87 7.21
CA ALA A 55 13.31 -9.98 6.90
C ALA A 55 12.76 -10.86 5.77
N THR A 56 11.46 -11.15 5.81
CA THR A 56 10.77 -11.88 4.73
C THR A 56 10.84 -11.14 3.40
N LEU A 57 10.60 -9.83 3.42
CA LEU A 57 10.64 -8.97 2.23
C LEU A 57 12.05 -8.85 1.66
N TRP A 58 13.04 -8.57 2.51
CA TRP A 58 14.45 -8.47 2.12
C TRP A 58 14.91 -9.74 1.42
N ASN A 59 14.72 -10.90 2.06
CA ASN A 59 15.14 -12.18 1.49
C ASN A 59 14.42 -12.48 0.17
N ARG A 60 13.15 -12.07 0.04
CA ARG A 60 12.43 -12.17 -1.22
C ARG A 60 13.05 -11.30 -2.31
N LEU A 61 13.36 -10.02 -2.03
CA LEU A 61 14.06 -9.13 -2.97
C LEU A 61 15.37 -9.77 -3.45
N GLN A 62 16.21 -10.21 -2.52
CA GLN A 62 17.49 -10.85 -2.82
C GLN A 62 17.31 -12.12 -3.67
N SER A 63 16.40 -13.01 -3.27
CA SER A 63 16.11 -14.24 -4.02
C SER A 63 15.51 -14.00 -5.41
N SER A 64 14.91 -12.83 -5.64
CA SER A 64 14.34 -12.42 -6.92
C SER A 64 15.31 -11.67 -7.83
N GLY A 65 16.57 -11.49 -7.39
CA GLY A 65 17.61 -10.77 -8.13
C GLY A 65 17.58 -9.25 -7.96
N LEU A 66 16.72 -8.72 -7.08
CA LEU A 66 16.72 -7.31 -6.69
C LEU A 66 17.71 -7.09 -5.55
N THR A 67 19.00 -7.21 -5.86
CA THR A 67 20.10 -7.19 -4.89
C THR A 67 20.66 -5.79 -4.62
N ASP A 68 20.46 -4.83 -5.55
CA ASP A 68 20.96 -3.45 -5.44
C ASP A 68 20.03 -2.58 -4.58
N VAL A 69 19.76 -3.04 -3.36
CA VAL A 69 18.89 -2.40 -2.36
C VAL A 69 19.66 -2.29 -1.04
N ASP A 70 19.46 -1.18 -0.33
CA ASP A 70 19.99 -0.90 1.00
C ASP A 70 18.80 -0.49 1.88
N PHE A 71 18.43 -1.29 2.88
CA PHE A 71 17.46 -0.83 3.87
C PHE A 71 18.16 0.18 4.77
N VAL A 72 17.49 1.29 5.06
CA VAL A 72 18.09 2.40 5.81
C VAL A 72 17.17 2.89 6.91
N GLY A 73 17.77 3.32 8.01
CA GLY A 73 17.06 3.85 9.16
C GLY A 73 18.02 4.05 10.33
N THR A 74 17.61 4.78 11.35
CA THR A 74 18.44 4.96 12.54
C THR A 74 18.37 3.79 13.52
N LEU A 75 17.41 2.88 13.34
CA LEU A 75 17.25 1.71 14.19
C LEU A 75 17.82 0.45 13.53
N PRO A 76 18.49 -0.42 14.32
CA PRO A 76 19.14 -1.61 13.80
C PRO A 76 18.11 -2.70 13.40
N PRO A 77 18.58 -3.78 12.74
CA PRO A 77 17.81 -4.99 12.50
C PRO A 77 17.28 -5.61 13.78
N GLN A 78 16.20 -6.36 13.66
CA GLN A 78 15.63 -7.13 14.76
C GLN A 78 15.91 -8.61 14.60
N GLY A 79 15.92 -9.33 15.72
CA GLY A 79 16.18 -10.76 15.72
C GLY A 79 15.01 -11.54 15.09
N CYS A 80 15.18 -11.96 13.83
CA CYS A 80 14.21 -12.78 13.09
C CYS A 80 14.70 -14.20 12.79
N GLY A 81 15.87 -14.59 13.32
CA GLY A 81 16.44 -15.93 13.11
C GLY A 81 16.99 -16.17 11.69
N VAL A 82 17.00 -15.15 10.84
CA VAL A 82 17.55 -15.17 9.48
C VAL A 82 18.42 -13.92 9.27
N ALA A 83 19.45 -14.04 8.45
CA ALA A 83 20.24 -12.89 8.03
C ALA A 83 19.44 -12.03 7.04
N TYR A 84 19.47 -10.72 7.22
CA TYR A 84 18.86 -9.73 6.34
C TYR A 84 19.43 -8.35 6.67
N ASP A 85 19.35 -7.42 5.74
CA ASP A 85 19.48 -6.01 6.09
C ASP A 85 18.15 -5.54 6.69
N GLY A 86 18.21 -5.09 7.94
CA GLY A 86 17.05 -4.77 8.75
C GLY A 86 17.07 -3.36 9.31
N ASP A 87 17.94 -2.49 8.82
CA ASP A 87 17.90 -1.08 9.20
C ASP A 87 16.51 -0.51 8.91
N ASN A 88 15.98 0.27 9.84
CA ASN A 88 14.60 0.73 9.79
C ASN A 88 14.38 2.00 10.62
N GLU A 89 13.21 2.59 10.41
CA GLU A 89 12.72 3.75 11.14
C GLU A 89 11.35 3.43 11.76
N GLY A 90 11.24 2.25 12.38
CA GLY A 90 10.04 1.75 13.03
C GLY A 90 10.05 1.96 14.55
N HIS A 91 9.20 2.85 15.05
CA HIS A 91 9.24 3.29 16.45
C HIS A 91 7.99 2.84 17.22
N GLY A 92 8.16 1.87 18.13
CA GLY A 92 7.07 1.33 18.93
C GLY A 92 6.31 2.40 19.72
N GLY A 93 4.99 2.42 19.61
CA GLY A 93 4.10 3.37 20.30
C GLY A 93 4.10 4.79 19.74
N PHE A 94 4.88 5.08 18.69
CA PHE A 94 4.88 6.43 18.10
C PHE A 94 3.59 6.68 17.32
N LEU A 95 3.15 7.93 17.33
CA LEU A 95 2.03 8.42 16.53
C LEU A 95 2.59 9.20 15.34
N ALA A 96 2.01 9.01 14.15
CA ALA A 96 2.36 9.78 12.97
C ALA A 96 2.17 11.29 13.21
N THR A 97 1.13 11.67 13.95
CA THR A 97 0.89 13.07 14.32
C THR A 97 2.01 13.64 15.15
N ASN A 98 2.50 12.90 16.15
CA ASN A 98 3.58 13.38 17.02
C ASN A 98 4.90 13.49 16.26
N VAL A 99 5.23 12.49 15.44
CA VAL A 99 6.43 12.50 14.59
C VAL A 99 6.40 13.71 13.66
N ALA A 100 5.27 13.96 13.02
CA ALA A 100 5.08 15.09 12.13
C ALA A 100 5.23 16.42 12.89
N ASP A 101 4.52 16.59 14.01
CA ASP A 101 4.52 17.82 14.81
C ASP A 101 5.91 18.18 15.32
N GLN A 102 6.64 17.18 15.81
CA GLN A 102 7.99 17.34 16.36
C GLN A 102 9.10 17.39 15.29
N ASN A 103 8.74 17.27 14.01
CA ASN A 103 9.68 17.21 12.87
C ASN A 103 10.75 16.12 13.02
N GLN A 104 10.45 15.01 13.70
CA GLN A 104 11.44 13.95 13.97
C GLN A 104 11.99 13.34 12.68
N LEU A 105 11.14 13.18 11.66
CA LEU A 105 11.53 12.62 10.36
C LEU A 105 12.63 13.44 9.65
N VAL A 106 12.75 14.75 9.90
CA VAL A 106 13.79 15.59 9.27
C VAL A 106 15.20 15.09 9.63
N GLY A 107 15.43 14.75 10.91
CA GLY A 107 16.72 14.23 11.36
C GLY A 107 17.01 12.84 10.78
N TRP A 108 16.01 11.97 10.77
CA TRP A 108 16.12 10.62 10.20
C TRP A 108 16.47 10.67 8.71
N LEU A 109 15.74 11.47 7.93
CA LEU A 109 16.01 11.68 6.50
C LEU A 109 17.42 12.24 6.24
N ALA A 110 17.87 13.21 7.04
CA ALA A 110 19.21 13.77 6.89
C ALA A 110 20.31 12.71 7.15
N SER A 111 20.10 11.83 8.13
CA SER A 111 21.07 10.79 8.49
C SER A 111 21.12 9.62 7.50
N THR A 112 19.98 9.28 6.89
CA THR A 112 19.82 8.03 6.12
C THR A 112 19.59 8.26 4.63
N ARG A 113 19.24 9.48 4.20
CA ARG A 113 19.07 9.89 2.79
C ARG A 113 18.37 8.84 1.90
N PRO A 114 17.13 8.43 2.21
CA PRO A 114 16.45 7.41 1.41
C PRO A 114 16.02 7.93 0.02
N ASP A 115 15.94 7.01 -0.93
CA ASP A 115 15.33 7.21 -2.24
C ASP A 115 13.86 6.75 -2.28
N ILE A 116 13.53 5.79 -1.41
CA ILE A 116 12.19 5.22 -1.25
C ILE A 116 11.83 5.23 0.24
N VAL A 117 10.64 5.68 0.58
CA VAL A 117 10.06 5.47 1.92
C VAL A 117 8.88 4.51 1.83
N MET A 118 8.92 3.44 2.62
CA MET A 118 7.80 2.53 2.86
C MET A 118 7.16 2.88 4.20
N MET A 119 5.99 3.49 4.17
CA MET A 119 5.32 3.99 5.37
C MET A 119 4.13 3.12 5.75
N HIS A 120 4.27 2.34 6.83
CA HIS A 120 3.13 1.73 7.56
C HIS A 120 3.02 2.44 8.90
N PHE A 121 2.06 3.35 9.01
CA PHE A 121 1.95 4.22 10.18
C PHE A 121 0.50 4.64 10.42
N GLY A 122 0.17 5.12 11.60
CA GLY A 122 -1.18 5.56 11.97
C GLY A 122 -1.94 4.59 12.88
N THR A 123 -1.39 3.42 13.19
CA THR A 123 -2.03 2.44 14.09
C THR A 123 -2.26 3.04 15.47
N ASN A 124 -1.23 3.68 16.04
CA ASN A 124 -1.32 4.31 17.36
C ASN A 124 -2.19 5.57 17.36
N ASP A 125 -2.25 6.29 16.24
CA ASP A 125 -3.13 7.45 16.08
C ASP A 125 -4.60 7.03 16.09
N VAL A 126 -4.92 5.97 15.33
CA VAL A 126 -6.25 5.33 15.31
C VAL A 126 -6.61 4.77 16.68
N TRP A 127 -5.67 4.12 17.35
CA TRP A 127 -5.83 3.65 18.73
C TRP A 127 -6.18 4.80 19.67
N SER A 128 -5.48 5.92 19.52
CA SER A 128 -5.65 7.14 20.31
C SER A 128 -6.86 7.98 19.88
N ASN A 129 -7.73 7.45 19.02
CA ASN A 129 -8.94 8.11 18.52
C ASN A 129 -8.66 9.49 17.90
N ARG A 130 -7.50 9.64 17.22
CA ARG A 130 -7.23 10.82 16.38
C ARG A 130 -8.15 10.78 15.17
N SER A 131 -8.68 11.93 14.76
CA SER A 131 -9.53 12.01 13.56
C SER A 131 -8.70 11.78 12.30
N ASN A 132 -9.34 11.23 11.26
CA ASN A 132 -8.68 11.00 9.97
C ASN A 132 -8.04 12.27 9.42
N ASP A 133 -8.71 13.42 9.54
CA ASP A 133 -8.20 14.71 9.06
C ASP A 133 -6.87 15.08 9.72
N VAL A 134 -6.75 14.84 11.03
CA VAL A 134 -5.51 15.12 11.79
C VAL A 134 -4.39 14.16 11.36
N ILE A 135 -4.70 12.87 11.18
CA ILE A 135 -3.72 11.87 10.73
C ILE A 135 -3.25 12.17 9.31
N LEU A 136 -4.15 12.51 8.39
CA LEU A 136 -3.82 12.82 7.00
C LEU A 136 -3.11 14.17 6.83
N ALA A 137 -3.37 15.14 7.71
CA ALA A 137 -2.57 16.36 7.80
C ALA A 137 -1.13 16.03 8.22
N ALA A 138 -0.95 15.14 9.20
CA ALA A 138 0.37 14.67 9.61
C ALA A 138 1.08 13.93 8.46
N PHE A 139 0.39 13.02 7.77
CA PHE A 139 0.94 12.34 6.60
C PHE A 139 1.35 13.33 5.50
N SER A 140 0.58 14.38 5.29
CA SER A 140 0.94 15.45 4.36
C SER A 140 2.24 16.11 4.78
N LYS A 141 2.38 16.52 6.06
CA LYS A 141 3.61 17.11 6.58
C LYS A 141 4.82 16.17 6.45
N LEU A 142 4.66 14.87 6.73
CA LEU A 142 5.73 13.88 6.56
C LEU A 142 6.17 13.77 5.09
N VAL A 143 5.23 13.72 4.15
CA VAL A 143 5.54 13.71 2.71
C VAL A 143 6.24 15.01 2.26
N ASP A 144 5.88 16.17 2.83
CA ASP A 144 6.57 17.43 2.54
C ASP A 144 8.03 17.40 3.04
N GLN A 145 8.27 16.83 4.23
CA GLN A 145 9.63 16.62 4.76
C GLN A 145 10.44 15.66 3.89
N MET A 146 9.83 14.55 3.44
CA MET A 146 10.46 13.61 2.50
C MET A 146 10.89 14.29 1.20
N ARG A 147 10.01 15.11 0.62
CA ARG A 147 10.27 15.84 -0.63
C ARG A 147 11.28 16.97 -0.47
N ALA A 148 11.30 17.61 0.69
CA ALA A 148 12.33 18.59 1.03
C ALA A 148 13.72 17.94 1.12
N SER A 149 13.81 16.71 1.63
CA SER A 149 15.06 15.94 1.65
C SER A 149 15.45 15.38 0.28
N ASN A 150 14.48 14.91 -0.49
CA ASN A 150 14.67 14.35 -1.83
C ASN A 150 13.46 14.71 -2.72
N PRO A 151 13.58 15.68 -3.64
CA PRO A 151 12.49 16.10 -4.52
C PRO A 151 11.91 14.98 -5.39
N SER A 152 12.67 13.90 -5.59
CA SER A 152 12.28 12.72 -6.38
C SER A 152 11.93 11.50 -5.52
N MET A 153 11.65 11.70 -4.22
CA MET A 153 11.32 10.62 -3.30
C MET A 153 10.16 9.76 -3.85
N ARG A 154 10.35 8.44 -3.90
CA ARG A 154 9.26 7.49 -4.16
C ARG A 154 8.66 7.07 -2.83
N ILE A 155 7.34 7.11 -2.70
CA ILE A 155 6.69 6.94 -1.41
C ILE A 155 5.65 5.82 -1.54
N LEU A 156 5.81 4.76 -0.77
CA LEU A 156 4.86 3.67 -0.68
C LEU A 156 4.11 3.80 0.66
N VAL A 157 2.82 4.07 0.62
CA VAL A 157 2.00 4.30 1.83
C VAL A 157 1.04 3.16 2.02
N ALA A 158 1.06 2.53 3.19
CA ALA A 158 0.15 1.46 3.51
C ALA A 158 -1.26 1.99 3.79
N LYS A 159 -2.30 1.32 3.26
CA LYS A 159 -3.48 1.08 4.10
C LYS A 159 -3.01 0.16 5.22
N ILE A 160 -3.20 0.54 6.48
CA ILE A 160 -2.68 -0.24 7.60
C ILE A 160 -3.42 -1.58 7.76
N ILE A 161 -2.76 -2.57 8.37
CA ILE A 161 -3.39 -3.85 8.70
C ILE A 161 -4.60 -3.64 9.61
N PRO A 162 -5.60 -4.53 9.61
CA PRO A 162 -6.74 -4.42 10.49
C PRO A 162 -6.29 -4.56 11.96
N MET A 163 -7.08 -3.94 12.85
CA MET A 163 -6.89 -4.02 14.29
C MET A 163 -8.15 -4.59 14.93
N GLY A 164 -8.00 -5.58 15.81
CA GLY A 164 -9.10 -6.26 16.46
C GLY A 164 -8.69 -6.81 17.81
N THR A 165 -8.91 -6.03 18.87
CA THR A 165 -8.59 -6.38 20.26
C THR A 165 -9.68 -5.87 21.20
N SER A 166 -9.91 -6.57 22.31
CA SER A 166 -10.89 -6.18 23.32
C SER A 166 -10.53 -4.88 24.04
N GLN A 167 -9.26 -4.46 24.00
CA GLN A 167 -8.78 -3.21 24.60
C GLN A 167 -9.20 -1.96 23.81
N CYS A 168 -9.55 -2.13 22.54
CA CYS A 168 -10.08 -1.05 21.71
C CYS A 168 -11.15 -1.60 20.74
N PRO A 169 -12.39 -1.81 21.22
CA PRO A 169 -13.46 -2.39 20.42
C PRO A 169 -13.80 -1.58 19.14
N GLU A 170 -13.63 -0.26 19.18
CA GLU A 170 -13.93 0.63 18.06
C GLU A 170 -12.78 0.70 17.03
N CYS A 171 -11.57 0.24 17.40
CA CYS A 171 -10.38 0.40 16.59
C CYS A 171 -10.50 -0.24 15.21
N GLY A 172 -11.14 -1.40 15.09
CA GLY A 172 -11.35 -2.04 13.78
C GLY A 172 -12.13 -1.15 12.81
N GLN A 173 -13.20 -0.49 13.28
CA GLN A 173 -13.99 0.42 12.45
C GLN A 173 -13.23 1.72 12.16
N ARG A 174 -12.44 2.23 13.12
CA ARG A 174 -11.60 3.40 12.90
C ARG A 174 -10.50 3.13 11.86
N VAL A 175 -9.88 1.95 11.88
CA VAL A 175 -8.93 1.52 10.83
C VAL A 175 -9.61 1.49 9.46
N VAL A 176 -10.83 0.95 9.36
CA VAL A 176 -11.59 0.96 8.08
C VAL A 176 -11.82 2.40 7.60
N SER A 177 -12.26 3.29 8.49
CA SER A 177 -12.47 4.71 8.17
C SER A 177 -11.19 5.37 7.66
N PHE A 178 -10.07 5.17 8.37
CA PHE A 178 -8.78 5.72 8.00
C PHE A 178 -8.29 5.17 6.65
N ASN A 179 -8.32 3.85 6.46
CA ASN A 179 -7.90 3.19 5.22
C ASN A 179 -8.73 3.61 3.99
N ASN A 180 -10.00 3.95 4.17
CA ASN A 180 -10.85 4.45 3.09
C ASN A 180 -10.47 5.88 2.66
N ALA A 181 -9.86 6.68 3.54
CA ALA A 181 -9.45 8.04 3.25
C ALA A 181 -8.07 8.14 2.56
N ILE A 182 -7.19 7.16 2.78
CA ILE A 182 -5.82 7.14 2.25
C ILE A 182 -5.74 7.24 0.71
N PRO A 183 -6.55 6.51 -0.10
CA PRO A 183 -6.45 6.59 -1.56
C PRO A 183 -6.70 7.98 -2.13
N ALA A 184 -7.74 8.67 -1.65
CA ALA A 184 -8.06 10.02 -2.11
C ALA A 184 -6.97 11.02 -1.68
N TRP A 185 -6.46 10.89 -0.46
CA TRP A 185 -5.32 11.68 0.03
C TRP A 185 -4.05 11.45 -0.79
N ALA A 186 -3.70 10.20 -1.10
CA ALA A 186 -2.52 9.89 -1.89
C ALA A 186 -2.63 10.45 -3.31
N ALA A 187 -3.81 10.31 -3.93
CA ALA A 187 -4.08 10.85 -5.27
C ALA A 187 -3.98 12.38 -5.33
N SER A 188 -4.37 13.11 -4.28
CA SER A 188 -4.26 14.57 -4.24
C SER A 188 -2.82 15.07 -4.02
N ARG A 189 -1.91 14.19 -3.60
CA ARG A 189 -0.54 14.54 -3.22
C ARG A 189 0.51 13.97 -4.18
N THR A 190 0.21 12.91 -4.93
CA THR A 190 1.13 12.24 -5.84
C THR A 190 1.55 13.14 -7.01
N THR A 191 2.80 13.04 -7.46
CA THR A 191 3.30 13.75 -8.65
C THR A 191 4.11 12.80 -9.52
N SER A 192 4.39 13.18 -10.77
CA SER A 192 5.27 12.39 -11.64
C SER A 192 6.72 12.35 -11.14
N GLN A 193 7.19 13.41 -10.48
CA GLN A 193 8.55 13.50 -9.94
C GLN A 193 8.70 12.72 -8.62
N SER A 194 7.69 12.76 -7.75
CA SER A 194 7.67 12.09 -6.45
C SER A 194 6.37 11.31 -6.30
N PRO A 195 6.31 10.10 -6.89
CA PRO A 195 5.09 9.31 -6.90
C PRO A 195 4.77 8.75 -5.50
N ILE A 196 3.47 8.76 -5.18
CA ILE A 196 2.90 8.08 -4.01
C ILE A 196 2.10 6.88 -4.51
N THR A 197 2.44 5.68 -4.02
CA THR A 197 1.74 4.43 -4.31
C THR A 197 1.10 3.92 -3.03
N VAL A 198 -0.21 3.66 -3.08
CA VAL A 198 -0.92 3.04 -1.94
C VAL A 198 -0.74 1.53 -1.98
N VAL A 199 -0.29 0.95 -0.87
CA VAL A 199 -0.10 -0.49 -0.69
C VAL A 199 -1.17 -1.01 0.26
N ASP A 200 -2.02 -1.92 -0.23
CA ASP A 200 -3.12 -2.45 0.58
C ASP A 200 -2.65 -3.58 1.50
N GLN A 201 -2.30 -3.26 2.75
CA GLN A 201 -1.98 -4.26 3.77
C GLN A 201 -3.21 -4.80 4.49
N TRP A 202 -4.39 -4.24 4.21
CA TRP A 202 -5.61 -4.55 4.92
C TRP A 202 -6.35 -5.74 4.30
N THR A 203 -6.49 -5.75 2.96
CA THR A 203 -7.30 -6.74 2.27
C THR A 203 -6.72 -8.15 2.42
N GLY A 204 -7.54 -9.10 2.91
CA GLY A 204 -7.15 -10.50 3.11
C GLY A 204 -6.33 -10.76 4.39
N PHE A 205 -6.14 -9.75 5.23
CA PHE A 205 -5.54 -9.87 6.55
C PHE A 205 -6.63 -10.13 7.60
N ASN A 206 -6.43 -11.10 8.49
CA ASN A 206 -7.37 -11.49 9.53
C ASN A 206 -6.68 -11.39 10.88
N THR A 207 -7.17 -10.50 11.75
CA THR A 207 -6.58 -10.26 13.07
C THR A 207 -6.49 -11.52 13.90
N ALA A 208 -7.49 -12.41 13.85
CA ALA A 208 -7.50 -13.62 14.69
C ALA A 208 -6.42 -14.64 14.31
N THR A 209 -6.01 -14.70 13.04
CA THR A 209 -5.05 -15.72 12.56
C THR A 209 -3.69 -15.15 12.22
N ASP A 210 -3.62 -13.85 11.91
CA ASP A 210 -2.43 -13.20 11.37
C ASP A 210 -1.77 -12.25 12.38
N THR A 211 -2.36 -12.09 13.57
CA THR A 211 -1.76 -11.38 14.70
C THR A 211 -1.61 -12.31 15.91
N TYR A 212 -0.81 -11.92 16.89
CA TYR A 212 -0.74 -12.65 18.17
C TYR A 212 -1.52 -11.96 19.30
N ASP A 213 -1.85 -10.67 19.16
CA ASP A 213 -2.54 -9.85 20.18
C ASP A 213 -3.73 -9.02 19.64
N GLY A 214 -4.08 -9.20 18.37
CA GLY A 214 -5.11 -8.42 17.68
C GLY A 214 -4.58 -7.16 16.99
N VAL A 215 -3.28 -6.85 17.10
CA VAL A 215 -2.65 -5.65 16.55
C VAL A 215 -1.40 -5.98 15.75
N HIS A 216 -0.48 -6.73 16.35
CA HIS A 216 0.86 -6.96 15.81
C HIS A 216 0.92 -8.28 15.03
N PRO A 217 1.54 -8.29 13.84
CA PRO A 217 1.58 -9.47 13.00
C PRO A 217 2.33 -10.62 13.69
N ASN A 218 1.83 -11.83 13.50
CA ASN A 218 2.59 -13.06 13.73
C ASN A 218 3.30 -13.46 12.42
N ALA A 219 3.97 -14.62 12.38
CA ALA A 219 4.68 -15.08 11.18
C ALA A 219 3.80 -15.16 9.90
N ALA A 220 2.52 -15.53 10.02
CA ALA A 220 1.60 -15.56 8.88
C ALA A 220 1.21 -14.13 8.43
N GLY A 221 0.98 -13.23 9.38
CA GLY A 221 0.78 -11.81 9.09
C GLY A 221 2.00 -11.17 8.45
N ASP A 222 3.20 -11.49 8.93
CA ASP A 222 4.46 -11.00 8.38
C ASP A 222 4.64 -11.41 6.90
N GLN A 223 4.31 -12.66 6.57
CA GLN A 223 4.34 -13.15 5.20
C GLN A 223 3.35 -12.36 4.32
N LYS A 224 2.11 -12.17 4.78
CA LYS A 224 1.11 -11.38 4.05
C LYS A 224 1.56 -9.94 3.84
N MET A 225 2.17 -9.33 4.85
CA MET A 225 2.70 -7.97 4.73
C MET A 225 3.82 -7.88 3.69
N SER A 226 4.73 -8.85 3.69
CA SER A 226 5.77 -8.98 2.66
C SER A 226 5.17 -9.17 1.26
N ASP A 227 4.15 -10.01 1.12
CA ASP A 227 3.47 -10.27 -0.16
C ASP A 227 2.83 -9.02 -0.78
N ARG A 228 2.34 -8.11 0.05
CA ARG A 228 1.76 -6.84 -0.40
C ARG A 228 2.82 -5.78 -0.69
N TRP A 229 3.88 -5.71 0.12
CA TRP A 229 4.96 -4.75 -0.08
C TRP A 229 5.81 -5.05 -1.31
N TYR A 230 6.14 -6.33 -1.53
CA TYR A 230 7.07 -6.77 -2.57
C TYR A 230 6.75 -6.23 -3.98
N PRO A 231 5.55 -6.40 -4.56
CA PRO A 231 5.29 -5.94 -5.92
C PRO A 231 5.39 -4.42 -6.06
N ALA A 232 4.96 -3.66 -5.05
CA ALA A 232 5.05 -2.20 -5.06
C ALA A 232 6.51 -1.72 -4.95
N LEU A 233 7.29 -2.35 -4.07
CA LEU A 233 8.70 -2.02 -3.91
C LEU A 233 9.53 -2.43 -5.14
N ALA A 234 9.32 -3.63 -5.67
CA ALA A 234 9.99 -4.09 -6.89
C ALA A 234 9.77 -3.14 -8.08
N ALA A 235 8.52 -2.70 -8.28
CA ALA A 235 8.19 -1.71 -9.30
C ALA A 235 8.87 -0.36 -9.02
N ALA A 236 8.89 0.09 -7.77
CA ALA A 236 9.55 1.32 -7.39
C ALA A 236 11.07 1.25 -7.61
N LEU A 237 11.70 0.10 -7.43
CA LEU A 237 13.13 -0.15 -7.65
C LEU A 237 13.54 -0.20 -9.14
N GLY A 238 12.58 -0.18 -10.08
CA GLY A 238 12.87 -0.32 -11.52
C GLY A 238 12.94 -1.76 -12.01
N GLY A 239 12.61 -2.74 -11.17
CA GLY A 239 12.43 -4.13 -11.58
C GLY A 239 11.14 -4.28 -12.38
N VAL A 240 11.22 -4.93 -13.55
CA VAL A 240 10.04 -5.42 -14.27
C VAL A 240 9.14 -6.18 -13.31
N THR A 241 7.84 -5.84 -13.32
CA THR A 241 6.78 -6.54 -12.61
C THR A 241 6.90 -8.05 -12.87
N PRO A 242 6.89 -8.94 -11.85
CA PRO A 242 6.55 -10.34 -12.09
C PRO A 242 5.12 -10.37 -12.64
N THR A 243 5.01 -10.74 -13.90
CA THR A 243 3.75 -11.03 -14.57
C THR A 243 3.08 -12.23 -13.90
N THR A 244 2.20 -11.97 -12.93
CA THR A 244 0.93 -12.71 -12.89
C THR A 244 -0.03 -11.94 -13.77
N GLY A 245 -0.06 -12.27 -15.06
CA GLY A 245 -0.90 -11.57 -16.03
C GLY A 245 -2.40 -11.76 -15.75
N PRO A 246 -3.21 -10.72 -15.94
CA PRO A 246 -4.56 -10.82 -16.49
C PRO A 246 -4.49 -10.72 -18.04
N PRO A 247 -5.48 -11.25 -18.78
CA PRO A 247 -5.40 -11.42 -20.23
C PRO A 247 -5.22 -10.09 -20.96
N THR A 248 -4.23 -10.06 -21.85
CA THR A 248 -3.98 -9.02 -22.85
C THR A 248 -5.14 -8.90 -23.82
N THR A 249 -5.81 -7.75 -23.81
CA THR A 249 -6.26 -7.07 -25.04
C THR A 249 -6.09 -5.58 -24.84
N ALA A 250 -5.34 -4.94 -25.73
CA ALA A 250 -4.99 -3.52 -25.67
C ALA A 250 -6.24 -2.61 -25.74
N PRO A 251 -6.28 -1.48 -25.01
CA PRO A 251 -7.34 -0.48 -25.17
C PRO A 251 -7.26 0.19 -26.56
N PRO A 252 -8.39 0.48 -27.22
CA PRO A 252 -8.39 1.31 -28.42
C PRO A 252 -8.05 2.75 -28.04
N THR A 253 -7.15 3.37 -28.81
CA THR A 253 -6.87 4.80 -28.79
C THR A 253 -8.03 5.56 -29.44
N THR A 254 -8.81 6.28 -28.64
CA THR A 254 -9.64 7.41 -29.10
C THR A 254 -9.49 8.59 -28.13
N ALA A 255 -9.39 9.80 -28.68
CA ALA A 255 -9.09 11.02 -27.96
C ALA A 255 -10.18 11.40 -26.93
N PRO A 256 -9.84 12.13 -25.84
CA PRO A 256 -10.80 12.49 -24.80
C PRO A 256 -11.85 13.49 -25.31
N PRO A 257 -13.15 13.34 -25.01
CA PRO A 257 -14.11 14.42 -25.15
C PRO A 257 -13.98 15.38 -23.96
N THR A 258 -13.95 16.67 -24.25
CA THR A 258 -14.13 17.76 -23.29
C THR A 258 -15.59 17.93 -22.94
N THR A 259 -16.00 17.53 -21.73
CA THR A 259 -17.23 18.02 -21.09
C THR A 259 -17.01 18.17 -19.59
N ALA A 260 -17.49 19.28 -19.03
CA ALA A 260 -17.33 19.65 -17.62
C ALA A 260 -18.09 18.69 -16.67
N PRO A 261 -17.67 18.54 -15.40
CA PRO A 261 -18.34 17.67 -14.43
C PRO A 261 -19.75 18.18 -14.06
N PRO A 262 -20.77 17.32 -13.92
CA PRO A 262 -22.08 17.73 -13.45
C PRO A 262 -22.11 17.87 -11.92
N THR A 263 -22.73 18.95 -11.45
CA THR A 263 -23.11 19.19 -10.05
C THR A 263 -24.55 18.73 -9.81
N THR A 264 -24.77 17.48 -9.39
CA THR A 264 -26.06 17.03 -8.85
C THR A 264 -25.87 15.99 -7.76
N ALA A 265 -26.59 16.15 -6.65
CA ALA A 265 -26.56 15.25 -5.50
C ALA A 265 -27.06 13.83 -5.86
N PRO A 266 -26.54 12.74 -5.24
CA PRO A 266 -26.91 11.37 -5.59
C PRO A 266 -28.36 11.01 -5.19
N PRO A 267 -29.06 10.15 -5.95
CA PRO A 267 -30.43 9.75 -5.66
C PRO A 267 -30.49 8.77 -4.48
N THR A 268 -31.45 8.98 -3.57
CA THR A 268 -31.83 8.05 -2.51
C THR A 268 -33.15 7.37 -2.87
N THR A 269 -33.18 6.04 -3.01
CA THR A 269 -34.43 5.28 -3.15
C THR A 269 -34.83 4.69 -1.79
N GLY A 270 -36.05 5.00 -1.32
CA GLY A 270 -36.61 4.48 -0.08
C GLY A 270 -37.51 3.24 -0.31
N PRO A 271 -37.57 2.26 0.62
CA PRO A 271 -38.46 1.10 0.48
C PRO A 271 -39.91 1.38 0.91
N PRO A 272 -40.88 0.53 0.51
CA PRO A 272 -42.25 0.55 1.03
C PRO A 272 -42.32 0.15 2.52
N PRO A 273 -43.36 0.59 3.26
CA PRO A 273 -43.51 0.27 4.67
C PRO A 273 -44.05 -1.16 4.85
N GLY A 274 -43.21 -2.06 5.35
CA GLY A 274 -43.61 -3.42 5.72
C GLY A 274 -42.62 -4.06 6.70
N SER A 275 -43.14 -4.65 7.77
CA SER A 275 -42.46 -5.51 8.75
C SER A 275 -41.24 -4.93 9.49
N GLY A 276 -41.44 -3.94 10.36
CA GLY A 276 -40.55 -3.64 11.51
C GLY A 276 -39.10 -3.20 11.20
N CYS A 277 -38.66 -3.26 9.95
CA CYS A 277 -37.32 -2.89 9.51
C CYS A 277 -37.39 -2.04 8.24
N GLY A 278 -36.59 -0.97 8.20
CA GLY A 278 -36.29 -0.23 6.99
C GLY A 278 -34.83 -0.43 6.61
N ALA A 279 -34.51 -0.46 5.31
CA ALA A 279 -33.13 -0.40 4.84
C ALA A 279 -33.00 0.69 3.77
N THR A 280 -31.98 1.53 3.84
CA THR A 280 -31.70 2.53 2.80
C THR A 280 -30.33 2.28 2.21
N TYR A 281 -30.25 2.34 0.89
CA TYR A 281 -29.03 2.09 0.13
C TYR A 281 -28.49 3.40 -0.43
N ARG A 282 -27.17 3.59 -0.40
CA ARG A 282 -26.51 4.62 -1.20
C ARG A 282 -25.17 4.15 -1.74
N ILE A 283 -24.76 4.72 -2.87
CA ILE A 283 -23.39 4.63 -3.38
C ILE A 283 -22.59 5.74 -2.69
N VAL A 284 -21.55 5.37 -1.94
CA VAL A 284 -20.64 6.31 -1.26
C VAL A 284 -19.65 6.89 -2.26
N GLY A 285 -19.15 6.06 -3.17
CA GLY A 285 -18.26 6.45 -4.26
C GLY A 285 -18.17 5.35 -5.30
N GLN A 286 -17.79 5.72 -6.53
CA GLN A 286 -17.61 4.77 -7.63
C GLN A 286 -16.40 5.14 -8.49
N TRP A 287 -15.75 4.13 -9.05
CA TRP A 287 -14.57 4.24 -9.92
C TRP A 287 -14.68 3.22 -11.08
N PRO A 288 -13.80 3.29 -12.10
CA PRO A 288 -13.82 2.31 -13.18
C PRO A 288 -13.72 0.89 -12.64
N GLY A 289 -14.76 0.08 -12.89
CA GLY A 289 -14.82 -1.33 -12.49
C GLY A 289 -15.20 -1.60 -11.03
N GLY A 290 -15.42 -0.58 -10.19
CA GLY A 290 -15.79 -0.78 -8.78
C GLY A 290 -16.58 0.36 -8.15
N PHE A 291 -17.23 0.06 -7.03
CA PHE A 291 -17.95 1.05 -6.23
C PHE A 291 -18.00 0.63 -4.76
N GLN A 292 -18.16 1.63 -3.90
CA GLN A 292 -18.47 1.46 -2.49
C GLN A 292 -19.96 1.74 -2.27
N GLY A 293 -20.67 0.76 -1.73
CA GLY A 293 -22.05 0.93 -1.26
C GLY A 293 -22.12 0.94 0.25
N GLU A 294 -23.13 1.62 0.76
CA GLU A 294 -23.49 1.62 2.18
C GLU A 294 -24.99 1.40 2.33
N VAL A 295 -25.37 0.59 3.31
CA VAL A 295 -26.75 0.36 3.68
C VAL A 295 -26.97 0.70 5.15
N THR A 296 -27.97 1.52 5.43
CA THR A 296 -28.44 1.79 6.78
C THR A 296 -29.68 0.97 7.06
N VAL A 297 -29.59 0.12 8.08
CA VAL A 297 -30.68 -0.70 8.62
C VAL A 297 -31.32 0.06 9.77
N ARG A 298 -32.64 0.23 9.75
CA ARG A 298 -33.42 0.92 10.78
C ARG A 298 -34.44 -0.02 11.40
N ASN A 299 -34.51 -0.04 12.72
CA ASN A 299 -35.60 -0.68 13.43
C ASN A 299 -36.82 0.26 13.50
N ASN A 300 -37.88 -0.08 12.79
CA ASN A 300 -39.16 0.64 12.80
C ASN A 300 -40.18 0.02 13.78
N GLY A 301 -39.77 -1.01 14.54
CA GLY A 301 -40.57 -1.65 15.58
C GLY A 301 -40.44 -0.99 16.95
N ALA A 302 -41.23 -1.47 17.92
CA ALA A 302 -41.30 -0.94 19.28
C ALA A 302 -40.35 -1.63 20.28
N THR A 303 -39.69 -2.72 19.88
CA THR A 303 -38.73 -3.48 20.71
C THR A 303 -37.36 -3.53 20.06
N ALA A 304 -36.30 -3.67 20.86
CA ALA A 304 -34.96 -3.87 20.31
C ALA A 304 -34.87 -5.21 19.55
N THR A 305 -34.15 -5.20 18.43
CA THR A 305 -33.88 -6.41 17.63
C THR A 305 -32.83 -7.28 18.31
N ARG A 306 -32.74 -8.55 17.91
CA ARG A 306 -31.65 -9.47 18.22
C ARG A 306 -30.75 -9.69 17.00
N GLY A 307 -31.31 -9.55 15.81
CA GLY A 307 -30.58 -9.58 14.55
C GLY A 307 -31.35 -8.89 13.44
N TRP A 308 -30.66 -8.69 12.32
CA TRP A 308 -31.25 -8.16 11.10
C TRP A 308 -30.66 -8.86 9.89
N THR A 309 -31.47 -8.94 8.84
CA THR A 309 -31.06 -9.47 7.54
C THR A 309 -31.50 -8.50 6.45
N VAL A 310 -30.58 -8.11 5.57
CA VAL A 310 -30.85 -7.31 4.39
C VAL A 310 -30.63 -8.14 3.14
N ARG A 311 -31.52 -8.00 2.16
CA ARG A 311 -31.34 -8.58 0.82
C ARG A 311 -31.23 -7.47 -0.22
N LEU A 312 -30.22 -7.58 -1.09
CA LEU A 312 -30.01 -6.72 -2.26
C LEU A 312 -30.14 -7.59 -3.52
N THR A 313 -30.81 -7.07 -4.56
CA THR A 313 -30.89 -7.72 -5.86
C THR A 313 -30.31 -6.80 -6.93
N TYR A 314 -29.13 -7.16 -7.44
CA TYR A 314 -28.39 -6.40 -8.43
C TYR A 314 -28.89 -6.62 -9.87
N ALA A 315 -29.11 -5.54 -10.61
CA ALA A 315 -29.65 -5.60 -11.97
C ALA A 315 -28.57 -5.76 -13.05
N ASN A 316 -27.32 -5.39 -12.77
CA ASN A 316 -26.26 -5.26 -13.77
C ASN A 316 -25.03 -6.13 -13.46
N GLY A 317 -25.26 -7.28 -12.83
CA GLY A 317 -24.20 -8.26 -12.57
C GLY A 317 -23.18 -7.82 -11.52
N GLN A 318 -23.49 -6.81 -10.70
CA GLN A 318 -22.58 -6.33 -9.66
C GLN A 318 -22.16 -7.46 -8.70
N GLN A 319 -20.88 -7.53 -8.35
CA GLN A 319 -20.33 -8.57 -7.47
C GLN A 319 -19.70 -7.95 -6.22
N VAL A 320 -20.18 -8.32 -5.04
CA VAL A 320 -19.60 -7.88 -3.76
C VAL A 320 -18.32 -8.67 -3.51
N SER A 321 -17.21 -7.95 -3.35
CA SER A 321 -15.90 -8.53 -3.07
C SER A 321 -15.49 -8.39 -1.61
N GLN A 322 -16.10 -7.46 -0.86
CA GLN A 322 -15.75 -7.17 0.52
C GLN A 322 -16.93 -6.54 1.25
N MET A 323 -17.11 -6.86 2.54
CA MET A 323 -18.13 -6.24 3.39
C MET A 323 -17.60 -5.98 4.79
N TRP A 324 -18.09 -4.91 5.42
CA TRP A 324 -17.87 -4.60 6.84
C TRP A 324 -19.19 -4.18 7.48
N GLY A 325 -19.32 -4.37 8.79
CA GLY A 325 -20.58 -4.13 9.51
C GLY A 325 -21.67 -5.17 9.20
N GLY A 326 -21.36 -6.26 8.49
CA GLY A 326 -22.26 -7.37 8.20
C GLY A 326 -21.51 -8.58 7.63
N SER A 327 -22.16 -9.74 7.63
CA SER A 327 -21.70 -10.96 6.96
C SER A 327 -22.58 -11.22 5.76
N TYR A 328 -22.02 -11.60 4.60
CA TYR A 328 -22.82 -11.79 3.39
C TYR A 328 -22.59 -13.12 2.69
N THR A 329 -23.61 -13.50 1.92
CA THR A 329 -23.52 -14.49 0.86
C THR A 329 -24.05 -13.86 -0.42
N GLN A 330 -23.43 -14.18 -1.55
CA GLN A 330 -23.93 -13.77 -2.86
C GLN A 330 -24.14 -14.99 -3.75
N SER A 331 -25.34 -15.10 -4.32
CA SER A 331 -25.67 -16.13 -5.31
C SER A 331 -26.34 -15.45 -6.52
N GLY A 332 -25.65 -15.49 -7.66
CA GLY A 332 -26.05 -14.71 -8.84
C GLY A 332 -26.17 -13.22 -8.54
N SER A 333 -27.34 -12.64 -8.81
CA SER A 333 -27.64 -11.23 -8.55
C SER A 333 -28.08 -10.93 -7.12
N THR A 334 -28.33 -11.95 -6.28
CA THR A 334 -28.83 -11.75 -4.93
C THR A 334 -27.68 -11.74 -3.92
N VAL A 335 -27.62 -10.68 -3.12
CA VAL A 335 -26.79 -10.60 -1.91
C VAL A 335 -27.70 -10.68 -0.69
N THR A 336 -27.41 -11.60 0.23
CA THR A 336 -28.04 -11.67 1.55
C THR A 336 -27.01 -11.32 2.61
N VAL A 337 -27.32 -10.33 3.44
CA VAL A 337 -26.45 -9.78 4.48
C VAL A 337 -27.09 -9.96 5.83
N THR A 338 -26.37 -10.51 6.80
CA THR A 338 -26.76 -10.57 8.22
C THR A 338 -25.90 -9.65 9.06
N ASN A 339 -26.39 -9.30 10.25
CA ASN A 339 -25.65 -8.47 11.19
C ASN A 339 -24.28 -9.05 11.55
N ALA A 340 -23.31 -8.16 11.80
CA ALA A 340 -22.10 -8.53 12.51
C ALA A 340 -22.46 -8.85 13.98
N GLY A 341 -21.69 -9.72 14.64
CA GLY A 341 -22.01 -10.19 15.99
C GLY A 341 -22.24 -9.08 17.03
N TYR A 342 -21.69 -7.89 16.80
CA TYR A 342 -21.82 -6.73 17.70
C TYR A 342 -22.95 -5.76 17.35
N ASN A 343 -23.56 -5.82 16.16
CA ASN A 343 -24.53 -4.82 15.69
C ASN A 343 -25.93 -5.38 15.37
N GLY A 344 -26.25 -6.58 15.87
CA GLY A 344 -27.56 -7.20 15.70
C GLY A 344 -28.67 -6.56 16.53
N ALA A 345 -28.33 -5.96 17.68
CA ALA A 345 -29.27 -5.29 18.56
C ALA A 345 -29.44 -3.81 18.19
N ILE A 346 -30.59 -3.49 17.59
CA ILE A 346 -30.97 -2.13 17.21
C ILE A 346 -32.20 -1.73 18.03
N GLY A 347 -32.08 -0.72 18.88
CA GLY A 347 -33.21 -0.18 19.65
C GLY A 347 -34.32 0.41 18.76
N PRO A 348 -35.54 0.63 19.30
CA PRO A 348 -36.62 1.25 18.55
C PRO A 348 -36.19 2.57 17.91
N ASN A 349 -36.51 2.77 16.64
CA ASN A 349 -36.12 3.92 15.80
C ASN A 349 -34.61 4.12 15.55
N ALA A 350 -33.74 3.31 16.15
CA ALA A 350 -32.29 3.37 15.96
C ALA A 350 -31.86 2.68 14.65
N THR A 351 -30.57 2.83 14.32
CA THR A 351 -30.00 2.31 13.08
C THR A 351 -28.68 1.56 13.31
N ALA A 352 -28.41 0.58 12.45
CA ALA A 352 -27.08 0.03 12.21
C ALA A 352 -26.70 0.29 10.76
N THR A 353 -25.40 0.28 10.47
CA THR A 353 -24.90 0.52 9.11
C THR A 353 -23.87 -0.56 8.75
N PHE A 354 -23.93 -1.00 7.50
CA PHE A 354 -22.88 -1.82 6.89
C PHE A 354 -22.47 -1.22 5.55
N GLY A 355 -21.22 -1.48 5.15
CA GLY A 355 -20.69 -1.03 3.87
C GLY A 355 -19.98 -2.16 3.16
N PHE A 356 -19.79 -2.00 1.87
CA PHE A 356 -19.18 -3.02 1.03
C PHE A 356 -18.51 -2.43 -0.20
N ILE A 357 -17.54 -3.15 -0.75
CA ILE A 357 -16.98 -2.91 -2.08
C ILE A 357 -17.57 -3.94 -3.03
N ALA A 358 -17.99 -3.47 -4.21
CA ALA A 358 -18.48 -4.33 -5.28
C ALA A 358 -17.95 -3.88 -6.65
N SER A 359 -17.84 -4.81 -7.58
CA SER A 359 -17.54 -4.54 -8.98
C SER A 359 -18.80 -4.23 -9.78
N TRP A 360 -18.65 -3.50 -10.89
CA TRP A 360 -19.71 -3.25 -11.86
C TRP A 360 -19.12 -3.14 -13.26
N THR A 361 -19.92 -3.45 -14.29
CA THR A 361 -19.54 -3.30 -15.69
C THR A 361 -20.66 -2.60 -16.46
N GLY A 362 -20.33 -1.53 -17.19
CA GLY A 362 -21.26 -0.83 -18.07
C GLY A 362 -22.26 0.07 -17.34
N THR A 363 -23.16 -0.48 -16.54
CA THR A 363 -24.16 0.28 -15.77
C THR A 363 -24.19 -0.20 -14.32
N ASN A 364 -24.32 0.73 -13.37
CA ASN A 364 -24.39 0.42 -11.94
C ASN A 364 -25.73 0.90 -11.35
N THR A 365 -26.83 0.24 -11.67
CA THR A 365 -28.14 0.57 -11.12
C THR A 365 -28.21 0.14 -9.65
N ALA A 366 -28.51 1.09 -8.77
CA ALA A 366 -28.67 0.83 -7.34
C ALA A 366 -29.85 -0.13 -7.08
N PRO A 367 -29.67 -1.18 -6.26
CA PRO A 367 -30.75 -2.10 -5.88
C PRO A 367 -31.70 -1.44 -4.88
N THR A 368 -32.94 -1.90 -4.84
CA THR A 368 -33.85 -1.60 -3.72
C THR A 368 -33.64 -2.65 -2.62
N PRO A 369 -33.16 -2.27 -1.43
CA PRO A 369 -32.96 -3.22 -0.34
C PRO A 369 -34.28 -3.67 0.25
N THR A 370 -34.36 -4.94 0.66
CA THR A 370 -35.40 -5.44 1.58
C THR A 370 -34.77 -5.83 2.91
N CYS A 371 -35.51 -5.69 4.01
CA CYS A 371 -34.99 -5.99 5.35
C CYS A 371 -35.99 -6.80 6.18
N THR A 372 -35.45 -7.70 7.01
CA THR A 372 -36.16 -8.37 8.10
C THR A 372 -35.36 -8.25 9.40
N VAL A 373 -36.06 -8.26 10.53
CA VAL A 373 -35.49 -8.21 11.89
C VAL A 373 -36.05 -9.36 12.73
N SER A 374 -35.28 -9.84 13.71
CA SER A 374 -35.64 -10.92 14.65
C SER A 374 -35.46 -10.55 16.11
#